data_AF-A0A7C1U250-F1
#
_entry.id   AF-A0A7C1U250-F1
#
_cell.length_a   1.000
_cell.length_b   1.000
_cell.length_c   1.000
_cell.angle_alpha   90.00
_cell.angle_beta   90.00
_cell.angle_gamma   90.00
#
_symmetry.space_group_name_H-M   'P 1'
#
loop_
_entity.id
_entity.type
_entity.pdbx_description
1 polymer ?
#
loop_
_entity_poly.entity_id
_entity_poly.type
_entity_poly.pdbx_seq_one_letter_code
_entity_poly.pdbx_strand_id
1 'polypeptide(L)'
;MTLLTCFKAYDIRGQLGEELNEQIAYRIGRAFGEFLHPTGKPKTVVIGGDVRPTSEELKRAVSKGLMDSGINVIDLGMTGTEEIYFATNYLSVDGGVEVTASHNPMDYNGMKLVREGSRPISCDNGLMDIQRIAEENIFREPEIKGSITQKSVLDAYIDHLMTYVDVCNFKPLKLVVNAGNGAAGPVVDALEDRFKALNMPIELVKVNHEPDGNFPNGIPNPMLVENREDTRDAVLEHRADMGIAWDGDFDRCFLFDEQGQFIDSYYVVGLLAEAFLQKHPDEKIIYDPRLIWNTIDLVNAIGGQAIQSKSGHSFMKDRM
;
A
#
# COMPACT_ATOMS: atom_id res chain seq x y z
N MET A 1 13.33 13.41 -27.14
CA MET A 1 12.91 12.72 -25.90
C MET A 1 11.41 12.71 -25.88
N THR A 2 10.79 11.57 -25.60
CA THR A 2 9.34 11.47 -25.43
C THR A 2 9.03 11.82 -23.98
N LEU A 3 8.30 12.91 -23.73
CA LEU A 3 7.87 13.31 -22.40
C LEU A 3 6.93 12.26 -21.82
N LEU A 4 7.18 11.80 -20.60
CA LEU A 4 6.33 10.84 -19.88
C LEU A 4 5.46 11.58 -18.87
N THR A 5 4.15 11.67 -19.13
CA THR A 5 3.20 12.42 -18.28
C THR A 5 2.69 11.65 -17.08
N CYS A 6 3.00 10.35 -16.98
CA CYS A 6 2.54 9.48 -15.91
C CYS A 6 3.30 9.69 -14.58
N PHE A 7 4.43 10.40 -14.56
CA PHE A 7 5.13 10.74 -13.31
C PHE A 7 4.41 11.87 -12.57
N LYS A 8 3.96 11.60 -11.34
CA LYS A 8 3.27 12.57 -10.47
C LYS A 8 4.19 12.96 -9.30
N ALA A 9 3.64 13.59 -8.26
CA ALA A 9 4.45 14.11 -7.16
C ALA A 9 5.05 13.00 -6.26
N TYR A 10 4.33 11.90 -6.08
CA TYR A 10 4.68 10.85 -5.10
C TYR A 10 4.64 9.42 -5.66
N ASP A 11 4.12 9.23 -6.88
CA ASP A 11 4.00 7.96 -7.56
C ASP A 11 3.97 8.14 -9.10
N ILE A 12 3.86 7.02 -9.81
CA ILE A 12 3.62 6.97 -11.24
C ILE A 12 2.17 6.55 -11.44
N ARG A 13 1.38 7.33 -12.17
CA ARG A 13 -0.01 7.01 -12.51
C ARG A 13 -0.38 7.55 -13.87
N GLY A 14 -0.93 6.70 -14.72
CA GLY A 14 -1.28 7.10 -16.08
C GLY A 14 -2.43 6.30 -16.66
N GLN A 15 -3.12 6.91 -17.63
CA GLN A 15 -4.10 6.23 -18.45
C GLN A 15 -3.42 5.16 -19.32
N LEU A 16 -4.01 3.97 -19.35
CA LEU A 16 -3.50 2.82 -20.09
C LEU A 16 -3.54 3.05 -21.60
N GLY A 17 -2.51 2.59 -22.30
CA GLY A 17 -2.35 2.76 -23.75
C GLY A 17 -1.76 4.11 -24.15
N GLU A 18 -2.18 5.20 -23.50
CA GLU A 18 -1.72 6.57 -23.81
C GLU A 18 -0.53 7.01 -22.97
N GLU A 19 -0.67 7.00 -21.64
CA GLU A 19 0.35 7.50 -20.70
C GLU A 19 1.17 6.38 -20.06
N LEU A 20 0.60 5.19 -19.95
CA LEU A 20 1.23 4.00 -19.38
C LEU A 20 0.93 2.76 -20.24
N ASN A 21 1.97 2.02 -20.59
CA ASN A 21 1.90 0.74 -21.30
C ASN A 21 3.15 -0.09 -20.99
N GLU A 22 3.22 -1.32 -21.48
CA GLU A 22 4.36 -2.22 -21.22
C GLU A 22 5.73 -1.63 -21.64
N GLN A 23 5.80 -0.86 -22.74
CA GLN A 23 7.06 -0.24 -23.16
C GLN A 23 7.51 0.84 -22.19
N ILE A 24 6.58 1.66 -21.70
CA ILE A 24 6.84 2.68 -20.68
C ILE A 24 7.19 2.01 -19.35
N ALA A 25 6.47 0.98 -18.95
CA ALA A 25 6.74 0.19 -17.75
C ALA A 25 8.13 -0.46 -17.76
N TYR A 26 8.54 -1.02 -18.90
CA TYR A 26 9.90 -1.53 -19.09
C TYR A 26 10.96 -0.43 -18.93
N ARG A 27 10.73 0.75 -19.51
CA ARG A 27 11.63 1.91 -19.36
C ARG A 27 11.72 2.40 -17.92
N ILE A 28 10.60 2.41 -17.19
CA ILE A 28 10.57 2.71 -15.75
C ILE A 28 11.39 1.68 -14.99
N GLY A 29 11.24 0.39 -15.28
CA GLY A 29 12.03 -0.67 -14.66
C GLY A 29 13.54 -0.51 -14.92
N ARG A 30 13.94 -0.17 -16.16
CA ARG A 30 15.34 0.13 -16.49
C ARG A 30 15.85 1.36 -15.73
N ALA A 31 15.07 2.44 -15.73
CA ALA A 31 15.42 3.69 -15.08
C ALA A 31 15.52 3.56 -13.55
N PHE A 32 14.59 2.83 -12.94
CA PHE A 32 14.65 2.54 -11.51
C PHE A 32 15.86 1.66 -11.20
N GLY A 33 16.17 0.70 -12.06
CA GLY A 33 17.39 -0.09 -11.93
C GLY A 33 18.66 0.75 -11.95
N GLU A 34 18.79 1.66 -12.90
CA GLU A 34 19.92 2.60 -12.95
C GLU A 34 19.95 3.58 -11.78
N PHE A 35 18.79 4.06 -11.31
CA PHE A 35 18.68 4.93 -10.15
C PHE A 35 19.22 4.27 -8.87
N LEU A 36 19.04 2.95 -8.75
CA LEU A 36 19.60 2.16 -7.63
C LEU A 36 21.12 1.86 -7.78
N HIS A 37 21.76 2.25 -8.89
CA HIS A 37 23.19 2.04 -9.20
C HIS A 37 24.04 3.34 -9.11
N PRO A 38 25.41 3.30 -9.00
CA PRO A 38 26.34 2.17 -9.15
C PRO A 38 27.48 2.03 -8.08
N THR A 39 27.73 0.83 -7.53
CA THR A 39 29.10 0.29 -7.23
C THR A 39 29.05 -1.19 -6.86
N GLY A 40 29.49 -2.08 -7.76
CA GLY A 40 30.14 -3.37 -7.44
C GLY A 40 29.36 -4.53 -6.79
N LYS A 41 28.11 -4.35 -6.33
CA LYS A 41 27.30 -5.43 -5.74
C LYS A 41 25.98 -5.65 -6.49
N PRO A 42 25.53 -6.90 -6.70
CA PRO A 42 24.19 -7.19 -7.19
C PRO A 42 23.13 -6.58 -6.26
N LYS A 43 22.12 -5.96 -6.86
CA LYS A 43 20.98 -5.38 -6.18
C LYS A 43 19.78 -6.32 -6.28
N THR A 44 18.89 -6.25 -5.30
CA THR A 44 17.64 -7.02 -5.31
C THR A 44 16.46 -6.08 -5.08
N VAL A 45 15.37 -6.26 -5.83
CA VAL A 45 14.13 -5.49 -5.71
C VAL A 45 12.96 -6.45 -5.57
N VAL A 46 12.06 -6.19 -4.62
CA VAL A 46 10.77 -6.89 -4.55
C VAL A 46 9.77 -6.23 -5.48
N ILE A 47 8.88 -7.01 -6.07
CA ILE A 47 7.80 -6.50 -6.90
C ILE A 47 6.51 -7.26 -6.63
N GLY A 48 5.39 -6.55 -6.68
CA GLY A 48 4.06 -7.15 -6.70
C GLY A 48 3.10 -6.23 -7.45
N GLY A 49 1.82 -6.58 -7.42
CA GLY A 49 0.79 -5.76 -8.04
C GLY A 49 -0.59 -6.10 -7.54
N ASP A 50 -1.49 -5.14 -7.72
CA ASP A 50 -2.88 -5.28 -7.31
C ASP A 50 -3.65 -6.26 -8.21
N VAL A 51 -4.93 -6.39 -7.90
CA VAL A 51 -5.86 -7.33 -8.56
C VAL A 51 -6.18 -6.98 -10.03
N ARG A 52 -5.76 -5.82 -10.55
CA ARG A 52 -6.19 -5.37 -11.89
C ARG A 52 -5.67 -6.32 -12.97
N PRO A 53 -6.45 -6.58 -14.03
CA PRO A 53 -6.02 -7.46 -15.12
C PRO A 53 -4.73 -7.02 -15.80
N THR A 54 -4.46 -5.70 -15.84
CA THR A 54 -3.27 -5.10 -16.46
C THR A 54 -2.05 -5.05 -15.53
N SER A 55 -2.21 -5.31 -14.24
CA SER A 55 -1.08 -5.23 -13.29
C SER A 55 -0.04 -6.31 -13.57
N GLU A 56 -0.45 -7.52 -13.97
CA GLU A 56 0.48 -8.61 -14.28
C GLU A 56 1.37 -8.33 -15.51
N GLU A 57 0.82 -7.79 -16.59
CA GLU A 57 1.62 -7.44 -17.79
C GLU A 57 2.60 -6.29 -17.50
N LEU A 58 2.15 -5.26 -16.77
CA LEU A 58 3.00 -4.13 -16.37
C LEU A 58 4.08 -4.58 -15.40
N LYS A 59 3.75 -5.44 -14.43
CA LYS A 59 4.70 -6.04 -13.48
C LYS A 59 5.80 -6.82 -14.20
N ARG A 60 5.45 -7.62 -15.21
CA ARG A 60 6.42 -8.35 -16.04
C ARG A 60 7.33 -7.41 -16.82
N ALA A 61 6.77 -6.34 -17.39
CA ALA A 61 7.54 -5.34 -18.11
C ALA A 61 8.55 -4.62 -17.19
N VAL A 62 8.12 -4.18 -16.01
CA VAL A 62 9.02 -3.60 -14.99
C VAL A 62 10.10 -4.58 -14.57
N SER A 63 9.72 -5.82 -14.24
CA SER A 63 10.67 -6.88 -13.83
C SER A 63 11.72 -7.12 -14.91
N LYS A 64 11.31 -7.15 -16.18
CA LYS A 64 12.25 -7.28 -17.30
C LYS A 64 13.21 -6.08 -17.36
N GLY A 65 12.71 -4.87 -17.16
CA GLY A 65 13.55 -3.66 -17.09
C GLY A 65 14.56 -3.72 -15.95
N LEU A 66 14.15 -4.17 -14.77
CA LEU A 66 15.05 -4.35 -13.61
C LEU A 66 16.13 -5.40 -13.90
N MET A 67 15.75 -6.58 -14.41
CA MET A 67 16.70 -7.65 -14.75
C MET A 67 17.68 -7.23 -15.85
N ASP A 68 17.20 -6.51 -16.87
CA ASP A 68 18.04 -5.94 -17.93
C ASP A 68 18.95 -4.80 -17.43
N SER A 69 18.80 -4.37 -16.17
CA SER A 69 19.71 -3.45 -15.47
C SER A 69 20.65 -4.17 -14.49
N GLY A 70 20.60 -5.50 -14.42
CA GLY A 70 21.42 -6.32 -13.53
C GLY A 70 20.83 -6.52 -12.13
N ILE A 71 19.56 -6.14 -11.92
CA ILE A 71 18.87 -6.27 -10.63
C ILE A 71 18.14 -7.61 -10.55
N ASN A 72 18.33 -8.33 -9.45
CA ASN A 72 17.53 -9.51 -9.13
C ASN A 72 16.14 -9.09 -8.65
N VAL A 73 15.12 -9.79 -9.10
CA VAL A 73 13.73 -9.52 -8.79
C VAL A 73 13.15 -10.63 -7.92
N ILE A 74 12.46 -10.24 -6.86
CA ILE A 74 11.62 -11.15 -6.05
C ILE A 74 10.17 -10.77 -6.30
N ASP A 75 9.47 -11.55 -7.11
CA ASP A 75 8.04 -11.38 -7.39
C ASP A 75 7.21 -12.00 -6.26
N LEU A 76 6.41 -11.16 -5.61
CA LEU A 76 5.54 -11.52 -4.50
C LEU A 76 4.14 -11.96 -4.97
N GLY A 77 3.86 -11.90 -6.27
CA GLY A 77 2.57 -12.25 -6.84
C GLY A 77 1.60 -11.08 -6.84
N MET A 78 0.36 -11.34 -6.40
CA MET A 78 -0.64 -10.31 -6.14
C MET A 78 -0.48 -9.84 -4.69
N THR A 79 -0.37 -8.54 -4.50
CA THR A 79 -0.10 -7.91 -3.20
C THR A 79 -0.93 -6.65 -3.05
N GLY A 80 -0.97 -6.10 -1.84
CA GLY A 80 -1.21 -4.67 -1.66
C GLY A 80 0.07 -3.88 -1.44
N THR A 81 -0.11 -2.58 -1.44
CA THR A 81 0.98 -1.60 -1.33
C THR A 81 1.82 -1.80 -0.06
N GLU A 82 1.19 -2.10 1.07
CA GLU A 82 1.91 -2.27 2.34
C GLU A 82 2.70 -3.58 2.45
N GLU A 83 2.32 -4.63 1.73
CA GLU A 83 3.10 -5.87 1.66
C GLU A 83 4.45 -5.64 0.95
N ILE A 84 4.49 -4.80 -0.08
CA ILE A 84 5.75 -4.38 -0.73
C ILE A 84 6.64 -3.63 0.24
N TYR A 85 6.06 -2.72 1.03
CA TYR A 85 6.82 -1.96 2.02
C TYR A 85 7.32 -2.87 3.14
N PHE A 86 6.51 -3.81 3.61
CA PHE A 86 6.95 -4.79 4.59
C PHE A 86 8.09 -5.65 4.02
N ALA A 87 7.89 -6.23 2.84
CA ALA A 87 8.85 -7.13 2.20
C ALA A 87 10.20 -6.46 1.91
N THR A 88 10.17 -5.20 1.45
CA THR A 88 11.38 -4.43 1.14
C THR A 88 12.28 -4.34 2.38
N ASN A 89 11.70 -4.01 3.53
CA ASN A 89 12.43 -3.91 4.80
C ASN A 89 12.77 -5.29 5.39
N TYR A 90 11.79 -6.20 5.46
CA TYR A 90 11.92 -7.53 6.05
C TYR A 90 13.00 -8.38 5.35
N LEU A 91 13.06 -8.33 4.02
CA LEU A 91 14.06 -9.04 3.23
C LEU A 91 15.38 -8.26 3.10
N SER A 92 15.46 -7.04 3.64
CA SER A 92 16.63 -6.15 3.53
C SER A 92 17.11 -5.98 2.08
N VAL A 93 16.15 -5.79 1.17
CA VAL A 93 16.42 -5.58 -0.26
C VAL A 93 16.55 -4.09 -0.59
N ASP A 94 17.01 -3.77 -1.79
CA ASP A 94 17.41 -2.43 -2.18
C ASP A 94 16.25 -1.55 -2.67
N GLY A 95 15.08 -2.13 -2.88
CA GLY A 95 13.87 -1.39 -3.25
C GLY A 95 12.66 -2.29 -3.45
N GLY A 96 11.54 -1.63 -3.72
CA GLY A 96 10.24 -2.27 -3.93
C GLY A 96 9.41 -1.53 -4.96
N VAL A 97 8.64 -2.28 -5.74
CA VAL A 97 7.67 -1.75 -6.68
C VAL A 97 6.31 -2.40 -6.44
N GLU A 98 5.30 -1.60 -6.18
CA GLU A 98 3.89 -2.04 -6.26
C GLU A 98 3.29 -1.53 -7.56
N VAL A 99 2.79 -2.43 -8.41
CA VAL A 99 2.05 -2.07 -9.62
C VAL A 99 0.56 -1.98 -9.29
N THR A 100 0.03 -0.77 -9.23
CA THR A 100 -1.34 -0.53 -8.80
C THR A 100 -1.91 0.78 -9.33
N ALA A 101 -3.22 0.84 -9.55
CA ALA A 101 -3.94 2.11 -9.71
C ALA A 101 -4.63 2.59 -8.42
N SER A 102 -4.48 1.86 -7.31
CA SER A 102 -5.21 2.08 -6.06
C SER A 102 -6.71 2.15 -6.35
N HIS A 103 -7.34 3.29 -6.07
CA HIS A 103 -8.76 3.57 -6.23
C HIS A 103 -9.17 4.18 -7.59
N ASN A 104 -8.31 4.16 -8.60
CA ASN A 104 -8.59 4.83 -9.87
C ASN A 104 -9.56 4.10 -10.80
N PRO A 105 -10.10 4.79 -11.82
CA PRO A 105 -10.84 4.19 -12.93
C PRO A 105 -10.16 2.97 -13.57
N MET A 106 -10.94 2.14 -14.25
CA MET A 106 -10.47 0.90 -14.89
C MET A 106 -9.40 1.10 -15.96
N ASP A 107 -9.41 2.25 -16.63
CA ASP A 107 -8.46 2.62 -17.69
C ASP A 107 -7.16 3.23 -17.14
N TYR A 108 -6.89 3.12 -15.84
CA TYR A 108 -5.64 3.57 -15.22
C TYR A 108 -4.88 2.41 -14.59
N ASN A 109 -3.56 2.56 -14.56
CA ASN A 109 -2.66 1.82 -13.68
C ASN A 109 -1.48 2.72 -13.28
N GLY A 110 -0.56 2.19 -12.48
CA GLY A 110 0.51 2.98 -11.89
C GLY A 110 1.53 2.14 -11.17
N MET A 111 2.48 2.82 -10.52
CA MET A 111 3.55 2.22 -9.75
C MET A 111 3.89 3.08 -8.54
N LYS A 112 4.04 2.44 -7.38
CA LYS A 112 4.64 3.05 -6.19
C LYS A 112 6.03 2.48 -5.99
N LEU A 113 7.03 3.37 -5.86
CA LEU A 113 8.43 3.00 -5.77
C LEU A 113 8.99 3.34 -4.38
N VAL A 114 9.74 2.40 -3.80
CA VAL A 114 10.51 2.60 -2.57
C VAL A 114 11.93 2.10 -2.74
N ARG A 115 12.87 2.69 -2.00
CA ARG A 115 14.26 2.21 -1.90
C ARG A 115 14.48 1.42 -0.61
N GLU A 116 15.73 1.16 -0.25
CA GLU A 116 16.10 0.38 0.94
C GLU A 116 15.40 0.88 2.22
N GLY A 117 14.99 -0.06 3.08
CA GLY A 117 14.21 0.25 4.29
C GLY A 117 12.85 0.87 3.99
N SER A 118 12.32 0.67 2.78
CA SER A 118 11.00 1.13 2.34
C SER A 118 10.84 2.64 2.33
N ARG A 119 11.96 3.37 2.21
CA ARG A 119 11.96 4.83 2.10
C ARG A 119 11.26 5.23 0.79
N PRO A 120 10.30 6.17 0.83
CA PRO A 120 9.53 6.56 -0.34
C PRO A 120 10.40 7.27 -1.37
N ILE A 121 10.05 7.09 -2.64
CA ILE A 121 10.60 7.88 -3.74
C ILE A 121 9.53 8.88 -4.20
N SER A 122 9.88 10.16 -4.22
CA SER A 122 9.04 11.30 -4.56
C SER A 122 9.77 12.24 -5.52
N CYS A 123 9.08 13.26 -6.03
CA CYS A 123 9.67 14.25 -6.92
C CYS A 123 10.92 14.93 -6.33
N ASP A 124 10.97 15.08 -5.00
CA ASP A 124 12.04 15.79 -4.30
C ASP A 124 13.28 14.93 -4.03
N ASN A 125 13.18 13.59 -4.16
CA ASN A 125 14.23 12.68 -3.67
C ASN A 125 14.63 11.55 -4.66
N GLY A 126 14.05 11.50 -5.87
CA GLY A 126 14.50 10.58 -6.92
C GLY A 126 13.53 10.32 -8.07
N LEU A 127 12.24 10.58 -7.90
CA LEU A 127 11.24 10.24 -8.93
C LEU A 127 11.47 10.99 -10.25
N MET A 128 11.92 12.25 -10.18
CA MET A 128 12.27 13.05 -11.37
C MET A 128 13.54 12.55 -12.07
N ASP A 129 14.49 11.95 -11.33
CA ASP A 129 15.67 11.33 -11.93
C ASP A 129 15.28 10.06 -12.68
N ILE A 130 14.42 9.23 -12.09
CA ILE A 130 13.86 8.04 -12.75
C ILE A 130 13.08 8.45 -14.01
N GLN A 131 12.26 9.50 -13.93
CA GLN A 131 11.56 10.04 -15.09
C GLN A 131 12.54 10.42 -16.21
N ARG A 132 13.55 11.23 -15.88
CA ARG A 132 14.56 11.69 -16.84
C ARG A 132 15.28 10.52 -17.51
N ILE A 133 15.74 9.54 -16.73
CA ILE A 133 16.43 8.34 -17.26
C ILE A 133 15.49 7.54 -18.17
N ALA A 134 14.23 7.36 -17.77
CA ALA A 134 13.23 6.68 -18.59
C ALA A 134 12.98 7.44 -19.91
N GLU A 135 12.86 8.77 -19.87
CA GLU A 135 12.65 9.67 -21.02
C GLU A 135 13.84 9.69 -22.00
N GLU A 136 15.06 9.66 -21.47
CA GLU A 136 16.30 9.53 -22.25
C GLU A 136 16.34 8.20 -23.00
N ASN A 137 15.87 7.11 -22.36
CA ASN A 137 15.79 5.76 -22.95
C ASN A 137 17.14 5.27 -23.51
N ILE A 138 18.23 5.66 -22.85
CA ILE A 138 19.61 5.24 -23.14
C ILE A 138 20.13 4.55 -21.91
N PHE A 139 20.15 3.22 -21.96
CA PHE A 139 20.48 2.43 -20.79
C PHE A 139 21.81 1.70 -20.96
N ARG A 140 22.53 1.52 -19.86
CA ARG A 140 23.71 0.67 -19.83
C ARG A 140 23.29 -0.79 -19.77
N GLU A 141 23.98 -1.63 -20.53
CA GLU A 141 23.81 -3.08 -20.44
C GLU A 141 24.72 -3.63 -19.33
N PRO A 142 24.18 -4.42 -18.38
CA PRO A 142 24.99 -5.02 -17.34
C PRO A 142 25.81 -6.18 -17.92
N GLU A 143 26.95 -6.49 -17.30
CA GLU A 143 27.72 -7.70 -17.66
C GLU A 143 26.92 -8.98 -17.44
N ILE A 144 26.08 -8.99 -16.40
CA ILE A 144 25.20 -10.09 -16.01
C ILE A 144 23.81 -9.51 -15.79
N LYS A 145 22.81 -10.03 -16.52
CA LYS A 145 21.41 -9.71 -16.26
C LYS A 145 20.97 -10.32 -14.93
N GLY A 146 20.08 -9.62 -14.24
CA GLY A 146 19.47 -10.15 -13.02
C GLY A 146 18.59 -11.37 -13.28
N SER A 147 18.20 -12.04 -12.20
CA SER A 147 17.25 -13.15 -12.22
C SER A 147 15.91 -12.75 -11.61
N ILE A 148 14.88 -13.57 -11.82
CA ILE A 148 13.60 -13.44 -11.12
C ILE A 148 13.35 -14.71 -10.30
N THR A 149 12.84 -14.52 -9.09
CA THR A 149 12.37 -15.58 -8.20
C THR A 149 10.98 -15.23 -7.69
N GLN A 150 10.17 -16.23 -7.37
CA GLN A 150 8.88 -16.03 -6.74
C GLN A 150 8.96 -16.38 -5.26
N LYS A 151 8.34 -15.57 -4.40
CA LYS A 151 8.32 -15.78 -2.96
C LYS A 151 7.08 -15.16 -2.34
N SER A 152 6.40 -15.84 -1.43
CA SER A 152 5.42 -15.19 -0.55
C SER A 152 6.07 -14.73 0.74
N VAL A 153 5.63 -13.56 1.24
CA VAL A 153 5.96 -13.05 2.57
C VAL A 153 4.75 -12.99 3.50
N LEU A 154 3.60 -13.54 3.07
CA LEU A 154 2.32 -13.37 3.75
C LEU A 154 2.38 -13.83 5.21
N ASP A 155 2.92 -15.01 5.52
CA ASP A 155 3.05 -15.47 6.91
C ASP A 155 3.86 -14.50 7.78
N ALA A 156 5.00 -14.01 7.28
CA ALA A 156 5.84 -13.07 8.01
C ALA A 156 5.15 -11.70 8.16
N TYR A 157 4.39 -11.28 7.17
CA TYR A 157 3.60 -10.05 7.21
C TYR A 157 2.51 -10.14 8.28
N ILE A 158 1.79 -11.25 8.31
CA ILE A 158 0.73 -11.53 9.29
C ILE A 158 1.33 -11.62 10.70
N ASP A 159 2.46 -12.31 10.87
CA ASP A 159 3.14 -12.38 12.16
C ASP A 159 3.56 -10.98 12.66
N HIS A 160 4.02 -10.10 11.74
CA HIS A 160 4.32 -8.70 12.06
C HIS A 160 3.07 -7.91 12.48
N LEU A 161 1.95 -8.05 11.75
CA LEU A 161 0.68 -7.42 12.12
C LEU A 161 0.20 -7.83 13.52
N MET A 162 0.36 -9.11 13.88
CA MET A 162 -0.01 -9.60 15.20
C MET A 162 0.83 -9.01 16.34
N THR A 163 2.01 -8.44 16.07
CA THR A 163 2.83 -7.77 17.10
C THR A 163 2.21 -6.46 17.62
N TYR A 164 1.30 -5.85 16.85
CA TYR A 164 0.67 -4.59 17.24
C TYR A 164 -0.43 -4.77 18.29
N VAL A 165 -0.89 -6.00 18.54
CA VAL A 165 -2.03 -6.26 19.43
C VAL A 165 -1.65 -7.26 20.52
N ASP A 166 -2.28 -7.12 21.68
CA ASP A 166 -2.24 -8.14 22.71
C ASP A 166 -3.51 -8.98 22.60
N VAL A 167 -3.33 -10.24 22.22
CA VAL A 167 -4.40 -11.22 22.00
C VAL A 167 -5.29 -11.41 23.23
N CYS A 168 -4.75 -11.17 24.43
CA CYS A 168 -5.48 -11.32 25.69
C CYS A 168 -6.52 -10.20 25.92
N ASN A 169 -6.38 -9.08 25.22
CA ASN A 169 -7.26 -7.91 25.41
C ASN A 169 -8.54 -7.99 24.58
N PHE A 170 -8.68 -8.98 23.70
CA PHE A 170 -9.85 -9.12 22.84
C PHE A 170 -11.04 -9.73 23.60
N LYS A 171 -12.18 -9.07 23.43
CA LYS A 171 -13.51 -9.60 23.79
C LYS A 171 -14.17 -10.16 22.53
N PRO A 172 -15.26 -10.93 22.67
CA PRO A 172 -16.10 -11.29 21.53
C PRO A 172 -16.43 -10.06 20.68
N LEU A 173 -15.97 -10.06 19.44
CA LEU A 173 -16.19 -9.01 18.45
C LEU A 173 -16.69 -9.63 17.16
N LYS A 174 -17.67 -8.99 16.53
CA LYS A 174 -18.12 -9.26 15.17
C LYS A 174 -17.77 -8.08 14.29
N LEU A 175 -16.93 -8.31 13.30
CA LEU A 175 -16.42 -7.26 12.42
C LEU A 175 -16.88 -7.50 10.99
N VAL A 176 -17.46 -6.49 10.36
CA VAL A 176 -17.66 -6.50 8.90
C VAL A 176 -16.36 -6.08 8.24
N VAL A 177 -15.90 -6.84 7.25
CA VAL A 177 -14.70 -6.57 6.47
C VAL A 177 -15.06 -6.55 4.99
N ASN A 178 -14.88 -5.41 4.33
CA ASN A 178 -15.20 -5.20 2.93
C ASN A 178 -13.93 -4.93 2.12
N ALA A 179 -13.45 -5.95 1.39
CA ALA A 179 -12.27 -5.83 0.55
C ALA A 179 -12.55 -5.11 -0.78
N GLY A 180 -13.82 -4.88 -1.14
CA GLY A 180 -14.22 -4.19 -2.38
C GLY A 180 -13.71 -4.87 -3.65
N ASN A 181 -13.54 -6.20 -3.61
CA ASN A 181 -12.90 -7.02 -4.63
C ASN A 181 -11.43 -6.63 -4.94
N GLY A 182 -10.81 -5.83 -4.08
CA GLY A 182 -9.41 -5.46 -4.12
C GLY A 182 -8.47 -6.54 -3.58
N ALA A 183 -7.24 -6.15 -3.26
CA ALA A 183 -6.20 -7.07 -2.81
C ALA A 183 -6.24 -7.43 -1.32
N ALA A 184 -7.16 -6.85 -0.52
CA ALA A 184 -7.18 -7.04 0.95
C ALA A 184 -7.63 -8.44 1.39
N GLY A 185 -8.49 -9.11 0.61
CA GLY A 185 -9.15 -10.37 0.99
C GLY A 185 -8.19 -11.47 1.49
N PRO A 186 -7.13 -11.81 0.73
CA PRO A 186 -6.15 -12.82 1.14
C PRO A 186 -5.44 -12.53 2.48
N VAL A 187 -5.14 -11.25 2.77
CA VAL A 187 -4.55 -10.85 4.07
C VAL A 187 -5.57 -11.03 5.19
N VAL A 188 -6.83 -10.66 4.95
CA VAL A 188 -7.93 -10.87 5.90
C VAL A 188 -8.16 -12.35 6.20
N ASP A 189 -8.07 -13.23 5.19
CA ASP A 189 -8.16 -14.68 5.39
C ASP A 189 -7.02 -15.21 6.26
N ALA A 190 -5.80 -14.79 5.99
CA ALA A 190 -4.64 -15.22 6.77
C ALA A 190 -4.68 -14.69 8.22
N LEU A 191 -5.20 -13.47 8.44
CA LEU A 191 -5.48 -12.94 9.78
C LEU A 191 -6.56 -13.78 10.48
N GLU A 192 -7.65 -14.11 9.79
CA GLU A 192 -8.72 -14.94 10.35
C GLU A 192 -8.22 -16.34 10.78
N ASP A 193 -7.33 -16.94 9.98
CA ASP A 193 -6.69 -18.21 10.32
C ASP A 193 -5.80 -18.08 11.56
N ARG A 194 -5.05 -16.97 11.72
CA ARG A 194 -4.31 -16.69 12.96
C ARG A 194 -5.24 -16.47 14.15
N PHE A 195 -6.36 -15.78 13.98
CA PHE A 195 -7.35 -15.58 15.04
C PHE A 195 -7.90 -16.93 15.52
N LYS A 196 -8.26 -17.82 14.60
CA LYS A 196 -8.70 -19.19 14.90
C LYS A 196 -7.62 -19.99 15.63
N ALA A 197 -6.38 -19.95 15.15
CA ALA A 197 -5.26 -20.67 15.76
C ALA A 197 -4.97 -20.21 17.21
N LEU A 198 -5.21 -18.93 17.50
CA LEU A 198 -5.01 -18.32 18.83
C LEU A 198 -6.27 -18.33 19.69
N ASN A 199 -7.37 -18.91 19.22
CA ASN A 199 -8.70 -18.87 19.87
C ASN A 199 -9.15 -17.45 20.20
N MET A 200 -8.82 -16.48 19.34
CA MET A 200 -9.30 -15.11 19.49
C MET A 200 -10.80 -15.07 19.21
N PRO A 201 -11.60 -14.39 20.05
CA PRO A 201 -13.05 -14.37 19.90
C PRO A 201 -13.48 -13.31 18.86
N ILE A 202 -13.00 -13.42 17.62
CA ILE A 202 -13.34 -12.50 16.52
C ILE A 202 -14.09 -13.28 15.44
N GLU A 203 -15.29 -12.81 15.09
CA GLU A 203 -16.09 -13.28 13.96
C GLU A 203 -15.98 -12.25 12.83
N LEU A 204 -15.62 -12.71 11.62
CA LEU A 204 -15.57 -11.84 10.45
C LEU A 204 -16.77 -12.08 9.52
N VAL A 205 -17.46 -11.00 9.18
CA VAL A 205 -18.48 -10.96 8.13
C VAL A 205 -17.84 -10.35 6.89
N LYS A 206 -17.60 -11.18 5.87
CA LYS A 206 -16.84 -10.80 4.67
C LYS A 206 -17.76 -10.32 3.56
N VAL A 207 -17.48 -9.12 3.04
CA VAL A 207 -18.23 -8.45 1.98
C VAL A 207 -17.30 -8.17 0.80
N ASN A 208 -17.76 -8.43 -0.43
CA ASN A 208 -16.98 -8.23 -1.66
C ASN A 208 -15.53 -8.74 -1.51
N HIS A 209 -15.38 -9.95 -0.95
CA HIS A 209 -14.12 -10.41 -0.37
C HIS A 209 -13.13 -10.96 -1.39
N GLU A 210 -13.64 -11.72 -2.37
CA GLU A 210 -12.82 -12.36 -3.38
C GLU A 210 -12.19 -11.30 -4.31
N PRO A 211 -10.86 -11.35 -4.54
CA PRO A 211 -10.20 -10.47 -5.48
C PRO A 211 -10.78 -10.65 -6.89
N ASP A 212 -11.33 -9.58 -7.47
CA ASP A 212 -11.81 -9.54 -8.85
C ASP A 212 -11.51 -8.16 -9.45
N GLY A 213 -10.51 -8.11 -10.33
CA GLY A 213 -10.05 -6.88 -10.97
C GLY A 213 -11.02 -6.30 -11.99
N ASN A 214 -12.16 -6.94 -12.26
CA ASN A 214 -13.27 -6.33 -12.99
C ASN A 214 -14.15 -5.44 -12.09
N PHE A 215 -13.94 -5.51 -10.76
CA PHE A 215 -14.67 -4.77 -9.74
C PHE A 215 -16.20 -4.83 -9.94
N PRO A 216 -16.81 -6.03 -9.84
CA PRO A 216 -18.24 -6.23 -10.14
C PRO A 216 -19.18 -5.38 -9.27
N ASN A 217 -18.71 -4.96 -8.09
CA ASN A 217 -19.44 -4.12 -7.14
C ASN A 217 -18.97 -2.66 -7.15
N GLY A 218 -18.25 -2.24 -8.19
CA GLY A 218 -17.67 -0.91 -8.31
C GLY A 218 -16.22 -0.85 -7.80
N ILE A 219 -15.48 0.15 -8.28
CA ILE A 219 -14.06 0.33 -7.93
C ILE A 219 -13.94 0.56 -6.42
N PRO A 220 -13.05 -0.15 -5.72
CA PRO A 220 -12.87 -0.05 -4.27
C PRO A 220 -12.35 1.34 -3.89
N ASN A 221 -13.29 2.24 -3.61
CA ASN A 221 -13.02 3.59 -3.13
C ASN A 221 -14.06 4.00 -2.07
N PRO A 222 -13.90 3.58 -0.81
CA PRO A 222 -14.88 3.89 0.25
C PRO A 222 -14.96 5.39 0.62
N MET A 223 -14.13 6.25 0.02
CA MET A 223 -14.32 7.71 0.12
C MET A 223 -15.58 8.18 -0.60
N LEU A 224 -16.01 7.48 -1.64
CA LEU A 224 -17.24 7.78 -2.37
C LEU A 224 -18.44 7.27 -1.58
N VAL A 225 -19.49 8.09 -1.44
CA VAL A 225 -20.64 7.77 -0.58
C VAL A 225 -21.37 6.53 -1.10
N GLU A 226 -21.48 6.40 -2.42
CA GLU A 226 -22.07 5.28 -3.13
C GLU A 226 -21.35 3.94 -2.85
N ASN A 227 -20.06 3.96 -2.53
CA ASN A 227 -19.27 2.76 -2.24
C ASN A 227 -19.33 2.33 -0.77
N ARG A 228 -20.09 3.04 0.06
CA ARG A 228 -20.20 2.79 1.51
C ARG A 228 -21.40 1.93 1.89
N GLU A 229 -22.38 1.81 0.98
CA GLU A 229 -23.68 1.19 1.27
C GLU A 229 -23.53 -0.28 1.66
N ASP A 230 -22.75 -1.06 0.91
CA ASP A 230 -22.53 -2.48 1.19
C ASP A 230 -21.96 -2.72 2.59
N THR A 231 -20.99 -1.91 3.03
CA THR A 231 -20.41 -2.03 4.38
C THR A 231 -21.41 -1.62 5.45
N ARG A 232 -22.11 -0.50 5.26
CA ARG A 232 -23.15 -0.02 6.19
C ARG A 232 -24.23 -1.08 6.38
N ASP A 233 -24.76 -1.60 5.27
CA ASP A 233 -25.90 -2.50 5.28
C ASP A 233 -25.52 -3.84 5.92
N ALA A 234 -24.32 -4.36 5.64
CA ALA A 234 -23.80 -5.54 6.31
C ALA A 234 -23.60 -5.33 7.82
N VAL A 235 -23.13 -4.16 8.26
CA VAL A 235 -23.00 -3.85 9.69
C VAL A 235 -24.35 -3.92 10.39
N LEU A 236 -25.37 -3.29 9.80
CA LEU A 236 -26.73 -3.25 10.36
C LEU A 236 -27.42 -4.63 10.32
N GLU A 237 -27.28 -5.36 9.21
CA GLU A 237 -27.87 -6.69 9.03
C GLU A 237 -27.31 -7.70 10.03
N HIS A 238 -25.98 -7.73 10.19
CA HIS A 238 -25.30 -8.69 11.04
C HIS A 238 -25.16 -8.24 12.50
N ARG A 239 -25.58 -7.00 12.81
CA ARG A 239 -25.39 -6.34 14.11
C ARG A 239 -23.93 -6.42 14.54
N ALA A 240 -23.03 -6.06 13.63
CA ALA A 240 -21.60 -6.06 13.85
C ALA A 240 -21.19 -4.90 14.78
N ASP A 241 -20.10 -5.08 15.53
CA ASP A 241 -19.56 -4.07 16.43
C ASP A 241 -18.89 -2.91 15.68
N MET A 242 -18.38 -3.17 14.47
CA MET A 242 -17.90 -2.16 13.54
C MET A 242 -17.74 -2.74 12.13
N GLY A 243 -17.62 -1.85 11.14
CA GLY A 243 -17.25 -2.18 9.77
C GLY A 243 -15.89 -1.61 9.39
N ILE A 244 -15.17 -2.34 8.54
CA ILE A 244 -13.88 -1.95 7.98
C ILE A 244 -13.95 -2.17 6.46
N ALA A 245 -13.61 -1.15 5.69
CA ALA A 245 -13.47 -1.25 4.24
C ALA A 245 -12.07 -0.79 3.82
N TRP A 246 -11.58 -1.31 2.69
CA TRP A 246 -10.30 -0.91 2.11
C TRP A 246 -10.47 -0.38 0.69
N ASP A 247 -9.48 0.37 0.22
CA ASP A 247 -9.32 0.62 -1.21
C ASP A 247 -8.59 -0.54 -1.92
N GLY A 248 -8.44 -0.43 -3.25
CA GLY A 248 -8.03 -1.56 -4.09
C GLY A 248 -6.70 -2.21 -3.75
N ASP A 249 -5.72 -1.43 -3.30
CA ASP A 249 -4.38 -1.87 -2.86
C ASP A 249 -4.19 -1.82 -1.34
N PHE A 250 -5.28 -1.56 -0.62
CA PHE A 250 -5.47 -1.62 0.83
C PHE A 250 -4.49 -0.83 1.71
N ASP A 251 -3.78 0.15 1.15
CA ASP A 251 -3.00 1.09 1.97
C ASP A 251 -3.86 2.13 2.69
N ARG A 252 -5.18 2.12 2.44
CA ARG A 252 -6.17 2.90 3.19
C ARG A 252 -7.27 2.00 3.71
N CYS A 253 -7.61 2.18 4.97
CA CYS A 253 -8.80 1.60 5.59
C CYS A 253 -9.81 2.69 5.99
N PHE A 254 -11.07 2.30 6.08
CA PHE A 254 -12.21 3.16 6.36
C PHE A 254 -13.09 2.48 7.38
N LEU A 255 -13.48 3.22 8.43
CA LEU A 255 -14.16 2.66 9.58
C LEU A 255 -15.63 3.06 9.60
N PHE A 256 -16.47 2.14 10.07
CA PHE A 256 -17.89 2.32 10.29
C PHE A 256 -18.23 1.91 11.72
N ASP A 257 -19.03 2.71 12.42
CA ASP A 257 -19.54 2.33 13.75
C ASP A 257 -20.64 1.26 13.66
N GLU A 258 -21.12 0.80 14.80
CA GLU A 258 -22.16 -0.22 14.93
C GLU A 258 -23.56 0.26 14.46
N GLN A 259 -23.74 1.57 14.23
CA GLN A 259 -24.91 2.14 13.56
C GLN A 259 -24.70 2.32 12.04
N GLY A 260 -23.61 1.77 11.50
CA GLY A 260 -23.26 1.86 10.09
C GLY A 260 -22.84 3.27 9.64
N GLN A 261 -22.54 4.18 10.56
CA GLN A 261 -22.07 5.52 10.20
C GLN A 261 -20.60 5.47 9.82
N PHE A 262 -20.27 6.10 8.70
CA PHE A 262 -18.90 6.27 8.26
C PHE A 262 -18.15 7.23 9.19
N ILE A 263 -17.00 6.81 9.70
CA ILE A 263 -16.15 7.61 10.59
C ILE A 263 -15.17 8.43 9.76
N ASP A 264 -15.22 9.75 9.90
CA ASP A 264 -14.28 10.65 9.22
C ASP A 264 -12.84 10.36 9.68
N SER A 265 -11.92 10.28 8.71
CA SER A 265 -10.51 9.95 8.96
C SER A 265 -9.82 10.95 9.89
N TYR A 266 -10.35 12.17 10.01
CA TYR A 266 -9.93 13.15 10.99
C TYR A 266 -9.96 12.61 12.44
N TYR A 267 -10.99 11.86 12.81
CA TYR A 267 -11.11 11.29 14.15
C TYR A 267 -10.26 10.04 14.32
N VAL A 268 -10.04 9.28 13.25
CA VAL A 268 -9.20 8.06 13.24
C VAL A 268 -7.75 8.38 13.61
N VAL A 269 -7.20 9.52 13.16
CA VAL A 269 -5.85 9.95 13.55
C VAL A 269 -5.73 10.12 15.07
N GLY A 270 -6.72 10.75 15.70
CA GLY A 270 -6.75 10.91 17.16
C GLY A 270 -6.86 9.58 17.90
N LEU A 271 -7.76 8.70 17.43
CA LEU A 271 -7.93 7.34 17.98
C LEU A 271 -6.64 6.52 17.94
N LEU A 272 -5.96 6.50 16.78
CA LEU A 272 -4.69 5.79 16.63
C LEU A 272 -3.58 6.43 17.47
N ALA A 273 -3.51 7.76 17.51
CA ALA A 273 -2.55 8.47 18.34
C ALA A 273 -2.69 8.11 19.82
N GLU A 274 -3.92 8.07 20.36
CA GLU A 274 -4.18 7.60 21.72
C GLU A 274 -3.68 6.16 21.93
N ALA A 275 -4.05 5.23 21.04
CA ALA A 275 -3.65 3.83 21.16
C ALA A 275 -2.12 3.63 21.16
N PHE A 276 -1.38 4.42 20.37
CA PHE A 276 0.09 4.37 20.35
C PHE A 276 0.71 5.06 21.55
N LEU A 277 0.21 6.23 21.97
CA LEU A 277 0.74 6.97 23.12
C LEU A 277 0.52 6.25 24.46
N GLN A 278 -0.54 5.43 24.57
CA GLN A 278 -0.74 4.55 25.72
C GLN A 278 0.38 3.50 25.86
N LYS A 279 0.98 3.06 24.75
CA LYS A 279 2.10 2.09 24.74
C LYS A 279 3.46 2.77 24.77
N HIS A 280 3.56 3.94 24.14
CA HIS A 280 4.78 4.72 23.98
C HIS A 280 4.53 6.19 24.38
N PRO A 281 4.58 6.50 25.68
CA PRO A 281 4.40 7.86 26.17
C PRO A 281 5.44 8.82 25.58
N ASP A 282 5.09 10.11 25.50
CA ASP A 282 5.95 11.21 25.05
C ASP A 282 6.41 11.18 23.58
N GLU A 283 5.94 10.21 22.78
CA GLU A 283 6.28 10.07 21.36
C GLU A 283 5.66 11.17 20.47
N LYS A 284 6.24 11.30 19.27
CA LYS A 284 5.78 12.25 18.25
C LYS A 284 4.71 11.64 17.35
N ILE A 285 3.64 12.39 17.12
CA ILE A 285 2.56 12.03 16.20
C ILE A 285 2.59 13.00 15.02
N ILE A 286 2.84 12.49 13.83
CA ILE A 286 2.87 13.29 12.61
C ILE A 286 1.47 13.36 11.98
N TYR A 287 1.04 14.55 11.57
CA TYR A 287 -0.27 14.78 10.94
C TYR A 287 -0.19 15.83 9.81
N ASP A 288 -1.21 15.88 8.96
CA ASP A 288 -1.28 16.79 7.80
C ASP A 288 -2.06 18.09 8.10
N PRO A 289 -1.94 19.15 7.31
CA PRO A 289 -2.48 20.47 7.65
C PRO A 289 -3.97 20.65 7.31
N ARG A 290 -4.70 19.62 6.82
CA ARG A 290 -6.10 19.74 6.37
C ARG A 290 -7.09 19.87 7.53
N LEU A 291 -6.98 19.01 8.54
CA LEU A 291 -7.85 18.96 9.72
C LEU A 291 -6.99 18.65 10.95
N ILE A 292 -6.88 19.61 11.90
CA ILE A 292 -5.76 19.61 12.85
C ILE A 292 -6.15 19.69 14.33
N TRP A 293 -7.25 20.37 14.70
CA TRP A 293 -7.51 20.74 16.10
C TRP A 293 -7.72 19.53 17.01
N ASN A 294 -8.52 18.55 16.60
CA ASN A 294 -8.76 17.31 17.34
C ASN A 294 -7.46 16.56 17.61
N THR A 295 -6.63 16.40 16.58
CA THR A 295 -5.34 15.70 16.70
C THR A 295 -4.41 16.44 17.64
N ILE A 296 -4.28 17.75 17.51
CA ILE A 296 -3.41 18.57 18.39
C ILE A 296 -3.88 18.47 19.84
N ASP A 297 -5.18 18.67 20.10
CA ASP A 297 -5.74 18.69 21.44
C ASP A 297 -5.57 17.33 22.12
N LEU A 298 -5.92 16.23 21.43
CA LEU A 298 -5.83 14.87 21.97
C LEU A 298 -4.37 14.46 22.21
N VAL A 299 -3.48 14.67 21.24
CA VAL A 299 -2.05 14.30 21.38
C VAL A 299 -1.42 15.05 22.55
N ASN A 300 -1.66 16.36 22.67
CA ASN A 300 -1.14 17.15 23.78
C ASN A 300 -1.74 16.75 25.13
N ALA A 301 -3.04 16.42 25.18
CA ALA A 301 -3.71 16.01 26.41
C ALA A 301 -3.18 14.68 26.97
N ILE A 302 -2.69 13.79 26.11
CA ILE A 302 -2.17 12.45 26.47
C ILE A 302 -0.62 12.47 26.56
N GLY A 303 0.00 13.64 26.50
CA GLY A 303 1.45 13.82 26.70
C GLY A 303 2.31 13.56 25.46
N GLY A 304 1.72 13.35 24.29
CA GLY A 304 2.46 13.24 23.03
C GLY A 304 2.85 14.60 22.43
N GLN A 305 3.59 14.55 21.33
CA GLN A 305 4.01 15.75 20.58
C GLN A 305 3.41 15.75 19.17
N ALA A 306 2.50 16.67 18.88
CA ALA A 306 1.88 16.79 17.56
C ALA A 306 2.81 17.52 16.57
N ILE A 307 3.25 16.86 15.50
CA ILE A 307 4.17 17.40 14.49
C ILE A 307 3.48 17.50 13.12
N GLN A 308 3.30 18.72 12.62
CA GLN A 308 2.70 18.92 11.29
C GLN A 308 3.70 18.58 10.16
N SER A 309 3.23 17.91 9.10
CA SER A 309 3.96 17.67 7.84
C SER A 309 3.12 18.10 6.63
N LYS A 310 3.72 18.12 5.42
CA LYS A 310 2.97 18.30 4.18
C LYS A 310 2.05 17.10 3.94
N SER A 311 0.88 17.33 3.35
CA SER A 311 -0.02 16.24 2.94
C SER A 311 0.59 15.43 1.78
N GLY A 312 0.44 14.10 1.83
CA GLY A 312 0.97 13.14 0.86
C GLY A 312 1.80 12.05 1.53
N HIS A 313 1.61 10.78 1.12
CA HIS A 313 2.19 9.63 1.82
C HIS A 313 3.74 9.67 1.87
N SER A 314 4.39 10.13 0.81
CA SER A 314 5.87 10.23 0.76
C SER A 314 6.41 11.29 1.70
N PHE A 315 5.76 12.47 1.79
CA PHE A 315 6.18 13.54 2.69
C PHE A 315 5.96 13.20 4.17
N MET A 316 4.93 12.39 4.46
CA MET A 316 4.69 11.87 5.81
C MET A 316 5.80 10.90 6.23
N LYS A 317 6.08 9.91 5.40
CA LYS A 317 7.10 8.88 5.67
C LYS A 317 8.51 9.46 5.77
N ASP A 318 8.86 10.45 4.94
CA ASP A 318 10.16 11.13 5.04
C ASP A 318 10.31 11.98 6.31
N ARG A 319 9.19 12.34 6.97
CA ARG A 319 9.18 13.12 8.21
C ARG A 319 9.25 12.25 9.47
N MET A 320 8.86 10.97 9.36
CA MET A 320 8.96 9.94 10.41
C MET A 320 10.42 9.52 10.63
#